data_AF-A0A2V7HMW2-F1
#
_entry.id   AF-A0A2V7HMW2-F1
#
_cell.length_a   1.000
_cell.length_b   1.000
_cell.length_c   1.000
_cell.angle_alpha   90.00
_cell.angle_beta   90.00
_cell.angle_gamma   90.00
#
_symmetry.space_group_name_H-M   'P 1'
#
loop_
_entity.id
_entity.type
_entity.pdbx_description
1 polymer ?
#
loop_
_entity_poly.entity_id
_entity_poly.type
_entity_poly.pdbx_seq_one_letter_code
_entity_poly.pdbx_strand_id
1 'polypeptide(L)' 'MPVHVTSEIGALRTVLVHSPGNELLAVTPSTRADFLYDDIVDADLAKREHRRFVQVLERFCEVLHVR' A
#
# COMPACT_ATOMS: atom_id res chain seq x y z
N MET A 1 -0.25 3.69 -22.50
CA MET A 1 -0.35 2.28 -22.94
C MET A 1 -1.53 1.65 -22.21
N PRO A 2 -2.26 0.68 -22.81
CA PRO A 2 -3.29 -0.05 -22.11
C PRO A 2 -2.69 -0.91 -20.98
N VAL A 3 -3.48 -1.18 -19.93
CA VAL A 3 -3.09 -2.10 -18.86
C VAL A 3 -2.89 -3.50 -19.42
N HIS A 4 -1.81 -4.17 -19.03
CA HIS A 4 -1.46 -5.49 -19.55
C HIS A 4 -0.90 -6.39 -18.44
N VAL A 5 -1.81 -7.14 -17.81
CA VAL A 5 -1.51 -8.11 -16.74
C VAL A 5 -2.04 -9.47 -17.21
N THR A 6 -1.13 -10.38 -17.57
CA THR A 6 -1.46 -11.71 -18.11
C THR A 6 -0.88 -12.84 -17.27
N SER A 7 -0.12 -12.52 -16.22
CA SER A 7 0.52 -13.45 -15.29
C SER A 7 0.73 -12.77 -13.94
N GLU A 8 0.56 -13.54 -12.86
CA GLU A 8 0.82 -13.12 -11.47
C GLU A 8 2.28 -13.31 -11.04
N ILE A 9 3.09 -14.01 -11.85
CA ILE A 9 4.49 -14.38 -11.51
C ILE A 9 5.51 -13.90 -12.56
N GLY A 10 5.05 -13.23 -13.61
CA GLY A 10 5.93 -12.64 -14.62
C GLY A 10 6.71 -11.45 -14.07
N ALA A 11 7.71 -10.98 -14.83
CA ALA A 11 8.47 -9.80 -14.44
C ALA A 11 7.56 -8.57 -14.33
N LEU A 12 7.51 -7.97 -13.14
CA LEU A 12 6.74 -6.77 -12.85
C LEU A 12 7.37 -5.56 -13.54
N ARG A 13 6.58 -4.85 -14.36
CA ARG A 13 7.06 -3.65 -15.08
C ARG A 13 6.62 -2.35 -14.43
N THR A 14 5.35 -2.28 -14.02
CA THR A 14 4.76 -1.10 -13.37
C THR A 14 3.78 -1.57 -12.30
N VAL A 15 3.75 -0.89 -11.15
CA VAL A 15 2.83 -1.16 -10.04
C VAL A 15 2.21 0.14 -9.53
N LEU A 16 0.97 0.07 -9.08
CA LEU A 16 0.27 1.19 -8.42
C LEU A 16 0.22 0.92 -6.91
N VAL A 17 0.63 1.88 -6.11
CA VAL A 17 0.61 1.82 -4.64
C VAL A 17 -0.12 3.00 -4.04
N HIS A 18 -0.74 2.81 -2.88
CA HIS A 18 -1.33 3.87 -2.08
C HIS A 18 -0.61 3.94 -0.74
N SER A 19 -0.14 5.13 -0.39
CA SER A 19 0.58 5.33 0.87
C SER A 19 -0.40 5.49 2.02
N PRO A 20 -0.19 4.79 3.16
CA PRO A 20 -1.07 4.95 4.31
C PRO A 20 -1.08 6.41 4.78
N GLY A 21 -2.25 7.03 4.74
CA GLY A 21 -2.45 8.43 5.12
C GLY A 21 -3.08 8.59 6.50
N ASN A 22 -3.79 9.70 6.67
CA ASN A 22 -4.46 10.04 7.94
C ASN A 22 -5.75 9.23 8.14
N GLU A 23 -6.24 8.53 7.12
CA GLU A 23 -7.35 7.59 7.21
C GLU A 23 -7.13 6.51 8.28
N LEU A 24 -5.87 6.11 8.53
CA LEU A 24 -5.54 5.16 9.59
C LEU A 24 -5.85 5.69 10.99
N LEU A 25 -5.87 7.01 11.19
CA LEU A 25 -6.19 7.62 12.49
C LEU A 25 -7.68 7.47 12.86
N ALA A 26 -8.54 7.14 11.89
CA ALA A 26 -9.96 6.87 12.13
C ALA A 26 -10.21 5.45 12.69
N VAL A 27 -9.19 4.59 12.66
CA VAL A 27 -9.26 3.21 13.15
C VAL A 27 -9.08 3.23 14.67
N THR A 28 -10.18 3.01 15.39
CA THR A 28 -10.23 2.97 16.86
C THR A 28 -10.74 1.60 17.32
N PRO A 29 -10.59 1.22 18.61
CA PRO A 29 -11.08 -0.07 19.10
C PRO A 29 -12.56 -0.32 18.81
N SER A 30 -13.39 0.72 18.81
CA SER A 30 -14.81 0.66 18.50
C SER A 30 -15.12 0.66 17.00
N THR A 31 -14.29 1.26 16.16
CA THR A 31 -14.57 1.42 14.71
C THR A 31 -13.81 0.43 13.83
N ARG A 32 -12.80 -0.28 14.34
CA ARG A 32 -11.92 -1.13 13.53
C ARG A 32 -12.66 -2.14 12.64
N ALA A 33 -13.75 -2.73 13.14
CA ALA A 33 -14.54 -3.70 12.39
C ALA A 33 -15.24 -3.05 11.19
N ASP A 34 -15.76 -1.83 11.36
CA ASP A 34 -16.39 -1.05 10.30
C ASP A 34 -15.37 -0.62 9.23
N PHE A 35 -14.13 -0.35 9.65
CA PHE A 35 -13.01 -0.05 8.76
C PHE A 35 -12.29 -1.30 8.21
N LEU A 36 -12.78 -2.50 8.52
CA LEU A 36 -12.23 -3.79 8.06
C LEU A 36 -10.78 -4.05 8.54
N TYR A 37 -10.44 -3.58 9.75
CA TYR A 37 -9.17 -3.84 10.42
C TYR A 37 -9.31 -4.88 11.54
N ASP A 38 -8.41 -5.85 11.53
CA ASP A 38 -8.30 -6.86 12.59
C ASP A 38 -7.84 -6.24 13.92
N ASP A 39 -6.98 -5.22 13.88
CA ASP A 39 -6.49 -4.50 15.06
C ASP A 39 -6.14 -3.03 14.73
N ILE A 40 -5.81 -2.25 15.75
CA ILE A 40 -5.39 -0.86 15.61
C ILE A 40 -3.99 -0.78 15.00
N VAL A 41 -3.85 0.10 14.02
CA VAL A 41 -2.62 0.28 13.26
C VAL A 41 -1.88 1.54 13.73
N ASP A 42 -0.60 1.41 14.04
CA ASP A 42 0.29 2.56 14.21
C ASP A 42 0.56 3.20 12.84
N ALA A 43 -0.03 4.37 12.60
CA ALA A 43 0.05 5.07 11.32
C ALA A 43 1.49 5.47 10.94
N ASP A 44 2.34 5.83 11.91
CA ASP A 44 3.72 6.21 11.63
C ASP A 44 4.57 5.01 11.31
N LEU A 45 4.36 3.88 12.00
CA LEU A 45 4.98 2.62 11.67
C LEU A 45 4.56 2.14 10.27
N ALA A 46 3.26 2.14 9.97
CA ALA A 46 2.73 1.74 8.67
C ALA A 46 3.32 2.58 7.53
N LYS A 47 3.44 3.91 7.71
CA LYS A 47 4.11 4.80 6.74
C LYS A 47 5.58 4.45 6.53
N ARG A 48 6.31 4.12 7.61
CA ARG A 48 7.74 3.72 7.52
C ARG A 48 7.90 2.38 6.80
N GLU A 49 7.07 1.40 7.12
CA GLU A 49 7.10 0.08 6.48
C GLU A 49 6.71 0.16 5.01
N HIS A 50 5.64 0.89 4.70
CA HIS A 50 5.24 1.10 3.30
C HIS A 50 6.32 1.81 2.49
N ARG A 51 7.03 2.81 3.07
CA ARG A 51 8.16 3.46 2.38
C ARG A 51 9.28 2.47 2.08
N ARG A 52 9.61 1.57 3.02
CA ARG A 52 10.62 0.51 2.79
C ARG A 52 10.16 -0.44 1.69
N PHE A 53 8.88 -0.80 1.67
CA PHE A 53 8.30 -1.63 0.62
C PHE A 53 8.41 -0.97 -0.76
N VAL A 54 8.05 0.31 -0.88
CA VAL A 54 8.19 1.09 -2.12
C VAL A 54 9.65 1.15 -2.59
N GLN A 55 10.60 1.41 -1.67
CA GLN A 55 12.03 1.43 -2.00
C GLN A 55 12.55 0.09 -2.55
N VAL A 56 11.94 -1.04 -2.17
CA VAL A 56 12.26 -2.34 -2.74
C VAL A 56 11.69 -2.42 -4.16
N LEU A 57 10.42 -2.06 -4.36
CA LEU A 57 9.76 -2.09 -5.66
C LEU A 57 10.45 -1.21 -6.70
N GLU A 58 10.87 0.00 -6.31
CA GLU A 58 11.56 0.96 -7.18
C GLU A 58 12.88 0.42 -7.76
N ARG A 59 13.46 -0.63 -7.17
CA ARG A 59 14.66 -1.30 -7.71
C ARG A 59 14.35 -2.25 -8.87
N PHE A 60 13.08 -2.64 -9.05
CA PHE A 60 12.68 -3.68 -10.00
C PHE A 60 11.63 -3.22 -11.02
N CYS A 61 10.79 -2.24 -10.67
CA CYS A 61 9.71 -1.77 -11.53
C CYS A 61 9.39 -0.28 -11.33
N GLU A 62 8.67 0.31 -12.27
CA GLU A 62 8.09 1.64 -12.13
C GLU A 62 6.99 1.63 -11.05
N VAL A 63 7.07 2.55 -10.09
CA VAL A 63 6.07 2.69 -9.03
C VAL A 63 5.24 3.94 -9.26
N LEU A 64 3.94 3.76 -9.40
CA LEU A 64 2.95 4.83 -9.50
C LEU A 64 2.24 4.98 -8.15
N HIS A 65 1.94 6.22 -7.77
CA HIS A 65 1.24 6.51 -6.52
C HIS A 65 -0.19 6.96 -6.78
N VAL A 66 -1.13 6.38 -6.03
CA VAL A 66 -2.49 6.92 -5.91
C VAL A 66 -2.41 8.30 -5.24
N ARG A 67 -3.19 9.26 -5.75
CA ARG A 67 -3.33 10.60 -5.18
C ARG A 67 -4.59 10.71 -4.33
#